data_AF-A0A2D4N186-F1
#
_entry.id   AF-A0A2D4N186-F1
#
_cell.length_a   1.000
_cell.length_b   1.000
_cell.length_c   1.000
_cell.angle_alpha   90.00
_cell.angle_beta   90.00
_cell.angle_gamma   90.00
#
_symmetry.space_group_name_H-M   'P 1'
#
loop_
_entity.id
_entity.type
_entity.pdbx_description
1 polymer ?
#
loop_
_entity_poly.entity_id
_entity_poly.type
_entity_poly.pdbx_seq_one_letter_code
_entity_poly.pdbx_strand_id
1 'polypeptide(L)'
;VHGGAVRAAAMGLLLLCLGNPAATVAGYIEALAANGGIGFAVAEPQIAMFCGKLNMHVNIQTGKWETDPSGTRSCFGRKEEILQYCQEIYPDLRITNVVEANEPVNIKNWCKKGKKQCKGHTYIV
;
A
#
# COMPACT_ATOMS: atom_id res chain seq x y z
N VAL A 1 -1.68 -14.70 67.99
CA VAL A 1 -3.15 -14.60 67.96
C VAL A 1 -3.57 -14.22 66.54
N HIS A 2 -4.52 -14.98 65.98
CA HIS A 2 -5.35 -14.81 64.77
C HIS A 2 -5.24 -13.46 64.03
N GLY A 3 -5.14 -13.36 62.70
CA GLY A 3 -5.73 -14.20 61.64
C GLY A 3 -6.64 -13.30 60.79
N GLY A 4 -6.39 -13.22 59.47
CA GLY A 4 -7.20 -12.41 58.55
C GLY A 4 -6.61 -12.35 57.15
N ALA A 5 -6.92 -13.35 56.34
CA ALA A 5 -6.53 -13.46 54.94
C ALA A 5 -7.44 -12.62 54.04
N VAL A 6 -6.87 -11.94 53.03
CA VAL A 6 -7.59 -11.55 51.81
C VAL A 6 -6.83 -12.13 50.62
N ARG A 7 -7.52 -12.99 49.87
CA ARG A 7 -6.99 -13.74 48.73
C ARG A 7 -7.03 -12.87 47.47
N ALA A 8 -5.92 -12.92 46.75
CA ALA A 8 -5.78 -13.04 45.29
C ALA A 8 -6.55 -12.11 44.34
N ALA A 9 -5.80 -11.38 43.53
CA ALA A 9 -5.97 -11.40 42.08
C ALA A 9 -4.59 -11.26 41.41
N ALA A 10 -4.11 -12.36 40.83
CA ALA A 10 -2.92 -12.37 40.00
C ALA A 10 -3.21 -11.66 38.68
N MET A 11 -2.45 -10.62 38.35
CA MET A 11 -2.40 -10.07 37.00
C MET A 11 -0.94 -10.07 36.55
N GLY A 12 -0.51 -11.20 35.98
CA GLY A 12 0.80 -11.33 35.36
C GLY A 12 0.87 -10.42 34.13
N LEU A 13 1.80 -9.47 34.13
CA LEU A 13 2.15 -8.69 32.95
C LEU A 13 3.59 -8.99 32.55
N LEU A 14 3.77 -10.12 31.87
CA LEU A 14 5.02 -10.44 31.18
C LEU A 14 4.98 -9.78 29.80
N LEU A 15 5.42 -8.52 29.69
CA LEU A 15 5.58 -7.83 28.41
C LEU A 15 7.02 -8.01 27.91
N LEU A 16 7.25 -9.09 27.15
CA LEU A 16 8.41 -9.23 26.28
C LEU A 16 8.20 -8.38 25.02
N CYS A 17 8.58 -7.10 25.06
CA CYS A 17 8.67 -6.28 23.85
C CYS A 17 9.97 -6.58 23.08
N LEU A 18 10.07 -7.78 22.49
CA LEU A 18 10.98 -8.04 21.39
C LEU A 18 10.19 -7.92 20.09
N GLY A 19 10.17 -6.73 19.51
CA GLY A 19 9.40 -6.44 18.32
C GLY A 19 10.03 -5.36 17.45
N ASN A 20 11.09 -5.71 16.73
CA ASN A 20 11.36 -5.15 15.40
C ASN A 20 12.09 -6.24 14.61
N PRO A 21 11.68 -6.58 13.38
CA PRO A 21 11.76 -5.62 12.28
C PRO A 21 10.59 -5.66 11.27
N ALA A 22 10.34 -4.52 10.64
CA ALA A 22 9.50 -4.36 9.44
C ALA A 22 8.01 -4.65 9.66
N ALA A 23 7.30 -3.64 10.20
CA ALA A 23 5.91 -3.47 9.86
C ALA A 23 5.81 -3.47 8.33
N THR A 24 5.17 -4.50 7.77
CA THR A 24 4.97 -4.59 6.32
C THR A 24 3.87 -3.60 5.97
N VAL A 25 4.24 -2.36 5.68
CA VAL A 25 3.28 -1.34 5.28
C VAL A 25 2.88 -1.64 3.84
N ALA A 26 1.69 -2.22 3.69
CA ALA A 26 0.95 -2.27 2.45
C ALA A 26 -0.10 -1.15 2.51
N GLY A 27 -0.27 -0.43 1.40
CA GLY A 27 -1.28 0.62 1.29
C GLY A 27 -1.76 0.74 -0.14
N TYR A 28 -3.08 0.89 -0.29
CA TYR A 28 -3.77 0.99 -1.57
C TYR A 28 -4.42 2.37 -1.69
N ILE A 29 -4.16 3.07 -2.79
CA ILE A 29 -4.48 4.49 -2.95
C ILE A 29 -5.19 4.72 -4.28
N GLU A 30 -6.35 5.35 -4.24
CA GLU A 30 -7.08 5.86 -5.41
C GLU A 30 -6.65 7.31 -5.70
N ALA A 31 -6.37 7.59 -6.97
CA ALA A 31 -6.03 8.93 -7.40
C ALA A 31 -7.27 9.68 -7.86
N LEU A 32 -7.53 10.87 -7.29
CA LEU A 32 -8.67 11.70 -7.66
C LEU A 32 -8.24 12.67 -8.76
N ALA A 33 -8.78 12.49 -9.97
CA ALA A 33 -8.57 13.39 -11.10
C ALA A 33 -9.68 14.44 -11.17
N ALA A 34 -9.30 15.73 -11.30
CA ALA A 34 -10.24 16.84 -11.37
C ALA A 34 -10.89 17.03 -12.75
N ASN A 35 -10.35 16.37 -13.78
CA ASN A 35 -10.89 16.38 -15.15
C ASN A 35 -11.34 14.96 -15.51
N GLY A 36 -12.65 14.69 -15.41
CA GLY A 36 -13.28 13.46 -15.92
C GLY A 36 -13.33 13.42 -17.44
N GLY A 37 -12.16 13.38 -18.09
CA GLY A 37 -12.03 13.65 -19.51
C GLY A 37 -10.96 12.81 -20.22
N ILE A 38 -11.05 11.49 -20.11
CA ILE A 38 -10.59 10.60 -21.18
C ILE A 38 -11.79 9.72 -21.51
N GLY A 39 -12.50 10.02 -22.59
CA GLY A 39 -13.74 9.32 -22.99
C GLY A 39 -13.57 7.83 -23.38
N PHE A 40 -12.47 7.19 -22.96
CA PHE A 40 -12.08 5.82 -23.27
C PHE A 40 -11.37 5.10 -22.11
N ALA A 41 -11.31 5.68 -20.90
CA ALA A 41 -10.74 4.97 -19.75
C ALA A 41 -11.69 3.84 -19.28
N VAL A 42 -11.16 2.61 -19.25
CA VAL A 42 -11.86 1.40 -18.82
C VAL A 42 -11.85 1.26 -17.30
N ALA A 43 -10.87 1.88 -16.63
CA ALA A 43 -10.72 1.86 -15.17
C ALA A 43 -10.23 3.22 -14.64
N GLU A 44 -10.46 3.45 -13.35
CA GLU A 44 -9.99 4.63 -12.63
C GLU A 44 -8.49 4.54 -12.31
N PRO A 45 -7.77 5.67 -12.22
CA PRO A 45 -6.35 5.69 -11.89
C PRO A 45 -6.14 5.30 -10.42
N GLN A 46 -5.39 4.22 -10.20
CA GLN A 46 -5.17 3.64 -8.88
C GLN A 46 -3.72 3.16 -8.77
N ILE A 47 -3.12 3.34 -7.59
CA ILE A 47 -1.79 2.82 -7.29
C ILE A 47 -1.84 1.96 -6.03
N ALA A 48 -0.93 0.98 -5.95
CA ALA A 48 -0.78 0.15 -4.78
C ALA A 48 0.69 0.05 -4.40
N MET A 49 0.95 0.11 -3.10
CA MET A 49 2.27 0.11 -2.53
C MET A 49 2.45 -1.07 -1.59
N PHE A 50 3.62 -1.71 -1.70
CA PHE A 50 4.05 -2.73 -0.76
C PHE A 50 5.53 -2.52 -0.51
N CYS A 51 5.91 -2.20 0.73
CA CYS A 51 7.31 -1.91 1.05
C CYS A 51 8.25 -3.07 0.70
N GLY A 52 9.34 -2.76 0.00
CA GLY A 52 10.30 -3.76 -0.51
C GLY A 52 9.89 -4.41 -1.85
N LYS A 53 8.70 -4.09 -2.35
CA LYS A 53 8.27 -4.36 -3.72
C LYS A 53 8.23 -3.07 -4.53
N LEU A 54 8.23 -3.21 -5.85
CA LEU A 54 7.93 -2.10 -6.73
C LEU A 54 6.45 -1.75 -6.61
N ASN A 55 6.15 -0.46 -6.73
CA ASN A 55 4.77 0.01 -6.75
C ASN A 55 4.04 -0.57 -7.96
N MET A 56 2.73 -0.77 -7.80
CA MET A 56 1.83 -1.21 -8.86
C MET A 56 0.89 -0.07 -9.23
N HIS A 57 0.45 0.00 -10.47
CA HIS A 57 -0.53 0.97 -10.94
C HIS A 57 -1.50 0.33 -11.95
N VAL A 58 -2.71 0.84 -12.05
CA VAL A 58 -3.69 0.36 -13.03
C VAL A 58 -3.41 1.01 -14.38
N ASN A 59 -3.26 0.21 -15.44
CA ASN A 59 -3.34 0.70 -16.80
C ASN A 59 -4.81 0.99 -17.12
N ILE A 60 -5.18 2.29 -17.13
CA ILE A 60 -6.57 2.74 -17.27
C ILE A 60 -7.22 2.36 -18.62
N GLN A 61 -6.44 1.96 -19.63
CA GLN A 61 -6.98 1.50 -20.92
C GLN A 61 -7.35 0.02 -20.89
N THR A 62 -6.66 -0.78 -20.06
CA THR A 62 -6.86 -2.24 -20.01
C THR A 62 -7.46 -2.75 -18.70
N GLY A 63 -7.47 -1.92 -17.65
CA GLY A 63 -7.86 -2.26 -16.28
C GLY A 63 -6.88 -3.20 -15.55
N LYS A 64 -5.69 -3.47 -16.13
CA LYS A 64 -4.72 -4.40 -15.55
C LYS A 64 -3.70 -3.68 -14.67
N TRP A 65 -3.28 -4.36 -13.61
CA TRP A 65 -2.18 -3.93 -12.76
C TRP A 65 -0.82 -4.11 -13.44
N GLU A 66 -0.04 -3.04 -13.49
CA GLU A 66 1.31 -2.98 -14.06
C GLU A 66 2.31 -2.52 -12.99
N THR A 67 3.55 -3.01 -13.09
CA THR A 67 4.62 -2.63 -12.16
C THR A 67 5.16 -1.24 -12.48
N ASP A 68 5.78 -0.59 -11.50
CA ASP A 68 6.52 0.65 -11.66
C ASP A 68 7.44 0.61 -12.90
N PRO A 69 7.22 1.48 -13.91
CA PRO A 69 7.94 1.42 -15.17
C PRO A 69 9.42 1.76 -15.02
N SER A 70 9.79 2.54 -14.00
CA SER A 70 11.20 2.85 -13.72
C SER A 70 11.96 1.67 -13.10
N GLY A 71 11.25 0.68 -12.54
CA GLY A 71 11.86 -0.44 -11.85
C GLY A 71 12.47 -0.10 -10.49
N THR A 72 12.16 1.06 -9.92
CA THR A 72 12.84 1.59 -8.72
C THR A 72 11.93 2.11 -7.62
N ARG A 73 10.71 2.56 -7.94
CA ARG A 73 9.79 3.17 -6.97
C ARG A 73 9.16 2.08 -6.09
N SER A 74 9.14 2.34 -4.78
CA SER A 74 8.55 1.47 -3.75
C SER A 74 7.64 2.32 -2.85
N CYS A 75 7.17 1.77 -1.74
CA CYS A 75 6.25 2.44 -0.84
C CYS A 75 6.74 3.84 -0.41
N PHE A 76 5.79 4.75 -0.25
CA PHE A 76 6.01 6.12 0.19
C PHE A 76 5.48 6.33 1.60
N GLY A 77 6.09 7.26 2.34
CA GLY A 77 5.69 7.57 3.70
C GLY A 77 4.82 8.81 3.82
N ARG A 78 4.76 9.64 2.78
CA ARG A 78 4.05 10.92 2.78
C ARG A 78 3.04 11.00 1.65
N LYS A 79 1.92 11.67 1.91
CA LYS A 79 0.85 11.87 0.92
C LYS A 79 1.34 12.61 -0.32
N GLU A 80 2.24 13.57 -0.15
CA GLU A 80 2.80 14.38 -1.22
C GLU A 80 3.65 13.54 -2.19
N GLU A 81 4.40 12.57 -1.66
CA GLU A 81 5.19 11.63 -2.46
C GLU A 81 4.28 10.72 -3.30
N ILE A 82 3.15 10.28 -2.73
CA ILE A 82 2.15 9.47 -3.43
C ILE A 82 1.47 10.28 -4.54
N LEU A 83 1.08 11.52 -4.25
CA LEU A 83 0.48 12.42 -5.24
C LEU A 83 1.43 12.65 -6.42
N GLN A 84 2.70 12.93 -6.14
CA GLN A 84 3.72 13.12 -7.17
C GLN A 84 3.88 11.84 -8.02
N TYR A 85 3.91 10.66 -7.39
CA TYR A 85 3.99 9.40 -8.13
C TYR A 85 2.76 9.18 -9.04
N CYS A 86 1.55 9.50 -8.56
CA CYS A 86 0.35 9.40 -9.38
C CYS A 86 0.41 10.31 -10.62
N GLN A 87 0.91 11.54 -10.47
CA GLN A 87 1.08 12.49 -11.58
C GLN A 87 2.14 12.02 -12.58
N GLU A 88 3.22 11.36 -12.12
CA GLU A 88 4.24 10.78 -12.98
C GLU A 88 3.70 9.60 -13.81
N ILE A 89 2.86 8.75 -13.20
CA ILE A 89 2.30 7.55 -13.84
C ILE A 89 1.15 7.89 -14.78
N TYR A 90 0.34 8.89 -14.44
CA TYR A 90 -0.81 9.32 -15.22
C TYR A 90 -0.64 10.77 -15.72
N PRO A 91 0.34 11.04 -16.60
CA PRO A 91 0.70 12.39 -17.01
C PRO A 91 -0.44 13.11 -17.76
N ASP A 92 -1.32 12.34 -18.41
CA ASP A 92 -2.48 12.87 -19.15
C ASP A 92 -3.66 13.23 -18.23
N LEU A 93 -3.58 12.89 -16.93
CA LEU A 93 -4.60 13.18 -15.93
C LEU A 93 -4.18 14.32 -15.01
N ARG A 94 -5.12 15.23 -14.74
CA ARG A 94 -4.94 16.30 -13.74
C ARG A 94 -5.28 15.78 -12.35
N ILE A 95 -4.35 15.02 -11.76
CA ILE A 95 -4.48 14.48 -10.41
C ILE A 95 -4.04 15.54 -9.40
N THR A 96 -4.94 15.91 -8.49
CA THR A 96 -4.71 16.96 -7.48
C THR A 96 -4.76 16.42 -6.05
N ASN A 97 -5.27 15.21 -5.87
CA ASN A 97 -5.41 14.60 -4.57
C ASN A 97 -5.35 13.08 -4.68
N VAL A 98 -5.06 12.44 -3.56
CA VAL A 98 -5.03 10.99 -3.43
C VAL A 98 -5.74 10.59 -2.14
N VAL A 99 -6.45 9.48 -2.18
CA VAL A 99 -7.22 8.93 -1.06
C VAL A 99 -6.88 7.47 -0.89
N GLU A 100 -6.66 7.03 0.34
CA GLU A 100 -6.51 5.60 0.62
C GLU A 100 -7.86 4.92 0.34
N ALA A 101 -7.83 3.84 -0.43
CA ALA A 101 -9.09 3.19 -0.77
C ALA A 101 -9.66 2.47 0.45
N ASN A 102 -10.98 2.38 0.49
CA ASN A 102 -11.69 1.78 1.63
C ASN A 102 -11.68 0.25 1.61
N GLU A 103 -11.40 -0.36 0.45
CA GLU A 103 -11.43 -1.81 0.27
C GLU A 103 -10.07 -2.33 -0.23
N PRO A 104 -9.55 -3.43 0.34
CA PRO A 104 -8.28 -4.01 -0.08
C PRO A 104 -8.40 -4.74 -1.42
N VAL A 105 -7.32 -4.75 -2.18
CA VAL A 105 -7.26 -5.36 -3.52
C VAL A 105 -6.27 -6.52 -3.58
N ASN A 106 -6.64 -7.59 -4.30
CA ASN A 106 -5.77 -8.75 -4.53
C ASN A 106 -4.91 -8.54 -5.78
N ILE A 107 -3.64 -8.19 -5.60
CA ILE A 107 -2.71 -7.93 -6.71
C ILE A 107 -1.67 -9.06 -6.81
N LYS A 108 -1.51 -9.61 -8.02
CA LYS A 108 -0.56 -10.69 -8.33
C LYS A 108 0.75 -10.12 -8.90
N ASN A 109 1.78 -10.96 -8.96
CA ASN A 109 3.02 -10.72 -9.70
C ASN A 109 3.88 -9.52 -9.23
N TRP A 110 3.82 -9.16 -7.94
CA TRP A 110 4.66 -8.10 -7.38
C TRP A 110 6.16 -8.30 -7.65
N CYS A 111 6.81 -7.29 -8.19
CA CYS A 111 8.25 -7.27 -8.46
C CYS A 111 9.03 -6.83 -7.21
N LYS A 112 10.18 -7.45 -6.93
CA LYS A 112 11.09 -6.97 -5.88
C LYS A 112 11.90 -5.79 -6.43
N LYS A 113 12.14 -4.77 -5.58
CA LYS A 113 12.99 -3.64 -5.95
C LYS A 113 14.38 -4.12 -6.40
N GLY A 114 14.88 -3.59 -7.51
CA GLY A 114 16.22 -3.89 -8.03
C GLY A 114 16.41 -5.29 -8.62
N LYS A 115 15.34 -6.08 -8.84
CA LYS A 115 15.43 -7.40 -9.48
C LYS A 115 14.64 -7.43 -10.80
N LYS A 116 15.27 -7.96 -11.86
CA LYS A 116 14.68 -8.12 -13.20
C LYS A 116 13.55 -9.15 -13.29
N GLN A 117 13.46 -10.08 -12.34
CA GLN A 117 12.44 -11.13 -12.33
C GLN A 117 11.34 -10.83 -11.31
N CYS A 118 10.13 -10.60 -11.80
CA CYS A 118 8.92 -10.51 -10.99
C CYS A 118 8.44 -11.92 -10.64
N LYS A 119 8.91 -12.44 -9.51
CA LYS A 119 8.36 -13.67 -8.92
C LYS A 119 7.54 -13.28 -7.70
N GLY A 120 6.21 -13.31 -7.83
CA GLY A 120 5.30 -12.85 -6.78
C GLY A 120 4.06 -13.73 -6.67
N HIS A 121 3.80 -14.21 -5.46
CA HIS A 121 2.48 -14.67 -5.01
C HIS A 121 1.48 -13.51 -5.02
N THR A 122 0.18 -13.79 -4.95
CA THR A 122 -0.86 -12.77 -4.74
C THR A 122 -0.64 -12.12 -3.37
N TYR A 123 -0.67 -10.78 -3.30
CA TYR A 123 -0.73 -10.03 -2.04
C TYR A 123 -2.03 -9.23 -2.00
N ILE A 124 -2.65 -9.19 -0.83
CA ILE A 124 -3.77 -8.32 -0.51
C ILE A 124 -3.16 -7.03 0.05
N VAL A 125 -3.52 -5.89 -0.54
CA VAL A 125 -2.99 -4.57 -0.18
C VAL A 125 -4.09 -3.54 -0.09
#